data_AF-A0A7C1I7R6-F1
#
_entry.id   AF-A0A7C1I7R6-F1
#
_cell.length_a   1.000
_cell.length_b   1.000
_cell.length_c   1.000
_cell.angle_alpha   90.00
_cell.angle_beta   90.00
_cell.angle_gamma   90.00
#
_symmetry.space_group_name_H-M   'P 1'
#
loop_
_entity.id
_entity.type
_entity.pdbx_description
1 polymer ?
#
loop_
_entity_poly.entity_id
_entity_poly.type
_entity_poly.pdbx_seq_one_letter_code
_entity_poly.pdbx_strand_id
1 'polypeptide(L)'
;MKKAVKIIFITGLVFGIIITAAIATVPLWFPLEKVKEIVVEKAQEMTGRRVVVGDLKFNIFRGIELHNVAIGENPAYKTDRAFIKDELIVLRYNLFALFAKKLVIHDFSLVKPRIIIMKEKDRRFNFSDIVENLQKPEKQKNLPAKKAPKQNDNDKEAAFDIIITSISVKGGELRYVDRSKEKIQDILIENFNFSMEDVILSAVKPIGISA
;
A
#
# COMPACT_ATOMS: atom_id res chain seq x y z
N MET A 1 5.94 22.75 45.92
CA MET A 1 6.50 21.68 45.05
C MET A 1 5.72 20.36 45.10
N LYS A 2 5.53 19.71 46.27
CA LYS A 2 4.81 18.41 46.37
C LYS A 2 3.37 18.40 45.80
N LYS A 3 2.60 19.49 45.96
CA LYS A 3 1.23 19.62 45.42
C LYS A 3 1.17 19.74 43.89
N ALA A 4 2.08 20.52 43.31
CA ALA A 4 2.19 20.66 41.85
C ALA A 4 2.62 19.35 41.18
N VAL A 5 3.57 18.63 41.78
CA VAL A 5 3.99 17.29 41.31
C VAL A 5 2.82 16.30 41.38
N LYS A 6 2.02 16.32 42.46
CA LYS A 6 0.83 15.47 42.59
C LYS A 6 -0.24 15.79 41.53
N ILE A 7 -0.46 17.08 41.24
CA ILE A 7 -1.42 17.50 40.21
C ILE A 7 -0.95 17.07 38.83
N ILE A 8 0.31 17.32 38.46
CA ILE A 8 0.89 16.89 37.18
C ILE A 8 0.78 15.37 37.02
N PHE A 9 1.08 14.61 38.07
CA PHE A 9 0.98 13.15 38.04
C PHE A 9 -0.46 12.67 37.85
N ILE A 10 -1.42 13.23 38.58
CA ILE A 10 -2.84 12.87 38.45
C ILE A 10 -3.38 13.26 37.06
N THR A 11 -3.04 14.46 36.57
CA THR A 11 -3.44 14.91 35.23
C THR A 11 -2.84 14.00 34.16
N GLY A 12 -1.56 13.65 34.25
CA GLY A 12 -0.92 12.71 33.32
C GLY A 12 -1.56 11.32 33.34
N LEU A 13 -1.92 10.82 34.53
CA LEU A 13 -2.59 9.53 34.69
C LEU A 13 -3.98 9.52 34.04
N VAL A 14 -4.79 10.56 34.29
CA VAL A 14 -6.12 10.71 33.68
C VAL A 14 -6.01 10.81 32.17
N PHE A 15 -5.05 11.59 31.65
CA PHE A 15 -4.82 11.71 30.22
C PHE A 15 -4.39 10.38 29.59
N GLY A 16 -3.52 9.62 30.27
CA GLY A 16 -3.10 8.28 29.85
C GLY A 16 -4.26 7.30 29.77
N ILE A 17 -5.18 7.32 30.74
CA ILE A 17 -6.39 6.47 30.73
C ILE A 17 -7.29 6.83 29.54
N ILE A 18 -7.53 8.13 29.30
CA ILE A 18 -8.37 8.59 28.19
C ILE A 18 -7.79 8.17 26.85
N ILE A 19 -6.47 8.37 26.65
CA ILE A 19 -5.79 7.95 25.42
C ILE A 19 -5.90 6.43 25.24
N THR A 20 -5.67 5.66 26.30
CA THR A 20 -5.75 4.18 26.24
C THR A 20 -7.16 3.72 25.88
N ALA A 21 -8.19 4.33 26.48
CA ALA A 21 -9.59 4.04 26.18
C ALA A 21 -9.94 4.40 24.72
N ALA A 22 -9.46 5.53 24.21
CA ALA A 22 -9.68 5.94 22.81
C ALA A 22 -8.97 5.01 21.80
N ILE A 23 -7.79 4.48 22.14
CA ILE A 23 -7.09 3.51 21.29
C ILE A 23 -7.81 2.16 21.30
N ALA A 24 -8.32 1.74 22.47
CA ALA A 24 -9.05 0.48 22.62
C ALA A 24 -10.34 0.43 21.79
N THR A 25 -10.91 1.58 21.40
CA THR A 25 -12.08 1.63 20.52
C THR A 25 -11.75 1.55 19.03
N VAL A 26 -10.50 1.74 18.60
CA VAL A 26 -10.12 1.69 17.17
C VAL A 26 -10.49 0.34 16.52
N PRO A 27 -10.18 -0.83 17.10
CA PRO A 27 -10.57 -2.13 16.52
C PRO A 27 -12.09 -2.35 16.47
N LEU A 28 -12.85 -1.72 17.36
CA LEU A 28 -14.33 -1.81 17.37
C LEU A 28 -14.95 -1.06 16.18
N TRP A 29 -14.30 0.00 15.71
CA TRP A 29 -14.79 0.84 14.61
C TRP A 29 -14.20 0.42 13.26
N PHE A 30 -13.01 -0.18 13.27
CA PHE A 30 -12.28 -0.63 12.07
C PHE A 30 -11.76 -2.06 12.26
N PRO A 31 -12.59 -3.10 12.03
CA PRO A 31 -12.12 -4.47 12.07
C PRO A 31 -11.04 -4.68 10.99
N LEU A 32 -9.85 -5.09 11.42
CA LEU A 32 -8.65 -5.18 10.58
C LEU A 32 -8.86 -6.12 9.39
N GLU A 33 -9.69 -7.14 9.57
CA GLU A 33 -10.08 -8.10 8.54
C GLU A 33 -10.83 -7.43 7.39
N LYS A 34 -11.80 -6.55 7.68
CA LYS A 34 -12.51 -5.81 6.63
C LYS A 34 -11.60 -4.82 5.92
N VAL A 35 -10.71 -4.17 6.66
CA VAL A 35 -9.71 -3.27 6.06
C VAL A 35 -8.81 -4.04 5.10
N LYS A 36 -8.33 -5.21 5.52
CA LYS A 36 -7.54 -6.11 4.69
C LYS A 36 -8.30 -6.52 3.43
N GLU A 37 -9.57 -6.92 3.55
CA GLU A 37 -10.41 -7.27 2.40
C GLU A 37 -10.52 -6.13 1.39
N ILE A 38 -10.81 -4.91 1.87
CA ILE A 38 -10.91 -3.71 1.01
C ILE A 38 -9.56 -3.41 0.34
N VAL A 39 -8.45 -3.51 1.08
CA VAL A 39 -7.11 -3.28 0.53
C VAL A 39 -6.78 -4.31 -0.56
N VAL A 40 -7.08 -5.59 -0.30
CA VAL A 40 -6.89 -6.66 -1.29
C VAL A 40 -7.77 -6.42 -2.52
N GLU A 41 -9.06 -6.16 -2.35
CA GLU A 41 -9.99 -5.91 -3.45
C GLU A 41 -9.54 -4.74 -4.32
N LYS A 42 -9.22 -3.59 -3.70
CA LYS A 42 -8.72 -2.42 -4.45
C LYS A 42 -7.39 -2.70 -5.13
N ALA A 43 -6.46 -3.39 -4.47
CA ALA A 43 -5.18 -3.75 -5.08
C ALA A 43 -5.38 -4.69 -6.28
N GLN A 44 -6.31 -5.65 -6.19
CA GLN A 44 -6.66 -6.52 -7.29
C GLN A 44 -7.29 -5.75 -8.45
N GLU A 45 -8.20 -4.81 -8.18
CA GLU A 45 -8.82 -3.95 -9.19
C GLU A 45 -7.79 -3.07 -9.89
N MET A 46 -6.89 -2.44 -9.14
CA MET A 46 -5.84 -1.57 -9.68
C MET A 46 -4.80 -2.34 -10.49
N THR A 47 -4.38 -3.51 -10.01
CA THR A 47 -3.35 -4.32 -10.71
C THR A 47 -3.93 -5.18 -11.82
N GLY A 48 -5.22 -5.51 -11.78
CA GLY A 48 -5.82 -6.52 -12.64
C GLY A 48 -5.33 -7.94 -12.32
N ARG A 49 -4.71 -8.16 -11.16
CA ARG A 49 -4.07 -9.43 -10.78
C ARG A 49 -4.61 -9.95 -9.46
N ARG A 50 -4.31 -11.22 -9.18
CA ARG A 50 -4.54 -11.80 -7.86
C ARG A 50 -3.57 -11.16 -6.87
N VAL A 51 -4.10 -10.61 -5.79
CA VAL A 51 -3.32 -10.06 -4.68
C VAL A 51 -3.69 -10.84 -3.43
N VAL A 52 -2.68 -11.20 -2.64
CA VAL A 52 -2.84 -11.91 -1.38
C VAL A 52 -2.13 -11.13 -0.31
N VAL A 53 -2.78 -10.99 0.84
CA VAL A 53 -2.18 -10.45 2.06
C VAL A 53 -2.39 -11.51 3.14
N GLY A 54 -1.33 -11.90 3.84
CA GLY A 54 -1.39 -12.87 4.94
C GLY A 54 -2.09 -12.29 6.15
N ASP A 55 -1.44 -11.34 6.83
CA ASP A 55 -2.00 -10.65 7.99
C ASP A 55 -1.91 -9.14 7.82
N LEU A 56 -2.88 -8.43 8.39
CA LEU A 56 -2.82 -6.99 8.57
C LEU A 56 -2.77 -6.70 10.06
N LYS A 57 -1.73 -6.01 10.50
CA LYS A 57 -1.56 -5.60 11.90
C LYS A 57 -1.53 -4.08 11.98
N PHE A 58 -2.24 -3.56 12.97
CA PHE A 58 -2.21 -2.14 13.29
C PHE A 58 -1.41 -1.93 14.57
N ASN A 59 -0.46 -1.01 14.53
CA ASN A 59 0.28 -0.56 15.68
C ASN A 59 0.35 0.96 15.68
N ILE A 60 -0.12 1.60 16.76
CA ILE A 60 -0.19 3.05 16.80
C ILE A 60 1.18 3.74 16.66
N PHE A 61 2.27 3.11 17.11
CA PHE A 61 3.63 3.66 17.04
C PHE A 61 4.41 3.20 15.81
N ARG A 62 4.11 2.02 15.26
CA ARG A 62 4.83 1.42 14.12
C ARG A 62 4.10 1.59 12.79
N GLY A 63 2.83 1.96 12.81
CA GLY A 63 1.98 2.09 11.62
C GLY A 63 1.18 0.82 11.31
N ILE A 64 0.85 0.66 10.03
CA ILE A 64 0.17 -0.54 9.50
C ILE A 64 1.22 -1.49 8.95
N GLU A 65 1.14 -2.76 9.32
CA GLU A 65 2.02 -3.82 8.85
C GLU A 65 1.21 -4.85 8.05
N LEU A 66 1.60 -5.10 6.80
CA LEU A 66 1.04 -6.15 5.95
C LEU A 66 2.07 -7.27 5.83
N HIS A 67 1.73 -8.46 6.34
CA HIS A 67 2.61 -9.62 6.35
C HIS A 67 2.29 -10.56 5.19
N ASN A 68 3.33 -11.13 4.58
CA ASN A 68 3.22 -12.11 3.50
C ASN A 68 2.35 -11.61 2.33
N VAL A 69 2.73 -10.46 1.77
CA VAL A 69 2.03 -9.87 0.62
C VAL A 69 2.54 -10.52 -0.66
N ALA A 70 1.62 -10.89 -1.56
CA ALA A 70 1.98 -11.41 -2.87
C ALA A 70 1.07 -10.84 -3.95
N ILE A 71 1.68 -10.40 -5.05
CA ILE A 71 1.00 -10.05 -6.29
C ILE A 71 1.31 -11.14 -7.30
N GLY A 72 0.26 -11.75 -7.84
CA GLY A 72 0.37 -12.80 -8.85
C GLY A 72 1.05 -12.32 -10.12
N GLU A 73 1.58 -13.26 -10.86
CA GLU A 73 2.09 -12.99 -12.19
C GLU A 73 0.94 -12.71 -13.19
N ASN A 74 1.26 -12.10 -14.34
CA ASN A 74 0.33 -11.83 -15.42
C ASN A 74 -0.49 -13.10 -15.75
N PRO A 75 -1.84 -13.04 -15.67
CA PRO A 75 -2.71 -14.19 -15.93
C PRO A 75 -2.49 -14.85 -17.29
N ALA A 76 -2.00 -14.10 -18.29
CA ALA A 76 -1.69 -14.62 -19.62
C ALA A 76 -0.63 -15.72 -19.61
N TYR A 77 0.26 -15.75 -18.60
CA TYR A 77 1.28 -16.79 -18.47
C TYR A 77 0.79 -18.09 -17.85
N LYS A 78 -0.46 -18.15 -17.35
CA LYS A 78 -1.08 -19.36 -16.77
C LYS A 78 -0.17 -20.04 -15.73
N THR A 79 0.35 -19.27 -14.81
CA THR A 79 1.31 -19.72 -13.79
C THR A 79 0.89 -19.21 -12.42
N ASP A 80 1.11 -20.02 -11.38
CA ASP A 80 0.85 -19.63 -9.99
C ASP A 80 2.03 -18.86 -9.35
N ARG A 81 3.03 -18.49 -10.15
CA ARG A 81 4.15 -17.69 -9.67
C ARG A 81 3.68 -16.29 -9.25
N ALA A 82 4.37 -15.72 -8.27
CA ALA A 82 4.20 -14.33 -7.89
C ALA A 82 5.13 -13.44 -8.73
N PHE A 83 4.61 -12.30 -9.16
CA PHE A 83 5.40 -11.20 -9.72
C PHE A 83 6.18 -10.49 -8.61
N ILE A 84 5.51 -10.20 -7.49
CA ILE A 84 6.09 -9.62 -6.29
C ILE A 84 5.66 -10.49 -5.10
N LYS A 85 6.60 -10.83 -4.24
CA LYS A 85 6.34 -11.43 -2.92
C LYS A 85 7.13 -10.67 -1.87
N ASP A 86 6.47 -10.16 -0.84
CA ASP A 86 7.08 -9.39 0.23
C ASP A 86 6.77 -10.05 1.59
N GLU A 87 7.78 -10.16 2.46
CA GLU A 87 7.58 -10.71 3.81
C GLU A 87 6.80 -9.74 4.69
N LEU A 88 7.09 -8.44 4.59
CA LEU A 88 6.51 -7.39 5.42
C LEU A 88 6.54 -6.03 4.71
N ILE A 89 5.36 -5.46 4.49
CA ILE A 89 5.19 -4.06 4.12
C ILE A 89 4.85 -3.26 5.37
N VAL A 90 5.59 -2.17 5.63
CA VAL A 90 5.34 -1.26 6.75
C VAL A 90 4.92 0.10 6.21
N LEU A 91 3.76 0.57 6.63
CA LEU A 91 3.20 1.87 6.30
C LEU A 91 3.14 2.74 7.56
N ARG A 92 4.07 3.69 7.68
CA ARG A 92 4.08 4.65 8.79
C ARG A 92 3.31 5.89 8.42
N TYR A 93 2.31 6.24 9.22
CA TYR A 93 1.48 7.42 8.99
C TYR A 93 1.67 8.47 10.09
N ASN A 94 1.36 9.72 9.77
CA ASN A 94 1.38 10.83 10.72
C ASN A 94 0.10 10.84 11.57
N LEU A 95 0.20 10.40 12.82
CA LEU A 95 -0.92 10.46 13.78
C LEU A 95 -1.51 11.87 13.92
N PHE A 96 -0.67 12.91 13.96
CA PHE A 96 -1.13 14.28 14.11
C PHE A 96 -1.92 14.76 12.89
N ALA A 97 -1.49 14.37 11.68
CA ALA A 97 -2.20 14.71 10.45
C ALA A 97 -3.57 14.01 10.34
N LEU A 98 -3.72 12.81 10.92
CA LEU A 98 -5.01 12.12 10.97
C LEU A 98 -6.07 12.89 11.78
N PHE A 99 -5.69 13.59 12.86
CA PHE A 99 -6.62 14.48 13.57
C PHE A 99 -7.12 15.64 12.69
N ALA A 100 -6.31 16.06 11.72
CA ALA A 100 -6.69 17.04 10.70
C ALA A 100 -7.37 16.40 9.47
N LYS A 101 -7.77 15.12 9.55
CA LYS A 101 -8.34 14.32 8.44
C LYS A 101 -7.44 14.23 7.21
N LYS A 102 -6.12 14.26 7.39
CA LYS A 102 -5.13 14.09 6.31
C LYS A 102 -4.36 12.79 6.50
N LEU A 103 -4.32 11.94 5.46
CA LEU A 103 -3.55 10.70 5.49
C LEU A 103 -2.15 10.94 4.92
N VAL A 104 -1.23 11.33 5.80
CA VAL A 104 0.18 11.50 5.44
C VAL A 104 0.93 10.23 5.80
N ILE A 105 1.47 9.55 4.80
CA ILE A 105 2.32 8.38 4.91
C ILE A 105 3.77 8.86 4.86
N HIS A 106 4.47 8.77 5.98
CA HIS A 106 5.85 9.23 6.07
C HIS A 106 6.86 8.22 5.52
N ASP A 107 6.55 6.93 5.64
CA ASP A 107 7.43 5.85 5.18
C ASP A 107 6.60 4.67 4.68
N PHE A 108 6.88 4.26 3.44
CA PHE A 108 6.43 3.03 2.83
C PHE A 108 7.64 2.10 2.65
N SER A 109 7.77 1.11 3.53
CA SER A 109 8.89 0.19 3.56
C SER A 109 8.49 -1.20 3.06
N LEU A 110 9.26 -1.74 2.13
CA LEU A 110 9.21 -3.14 1.67
C LEU A 110 10.34 -3.92 2.33
N VAL A 111 10.04 -5.02 3.04
CA VAL A 111 11.04 -5.80 3.79
C VAL A 111 11.17 -7.19 3.17
N LYS A 112 12.36 -7.42 2.61
CA LYS A 112 12.71 -8.58 1.79
C LYS A 112 11.72 -8.86 0.66
N PRO A 113 11.39 -7.85 -0.18
CA PRO A 113 10.64 -8.11 -1.39
C PRO A 113 11.44 -8.99 -2.33
N ARG A 114 10.77 -9.92 -3.00
CA ARG A 114 11.26 -10.69 -4.14
C ARG A 114 10.47 -10.27 -5.36
N ILE A 115 11.16 -9.72 -6.35
CA ILE A 115 10.55 -9.15 -7.55
C ILE A 115 11.13 -9.89 -8.75
N ILE A 116 10.25 -10.37 -9.64
CA ILE A 116 10.66 -11.01 -10.88
C ILE A 116 10.23 -10.12 -12.04
N ILE A 117 11.19 -9.55 -12.75
CA ILE A 117 10.94 -8.78 -13.97
C ILE A 117 11.35 -9.64 -15.17
N MET A 118 10.40 -9.90 -16.06
CA MET A 118 10.66 -10.61 -17.32
C MET A 118 10.41 -9.67 -18.49
N LYS A 119 11.34 -9.63 -19.43
CA LYS A 119 11.18 -8.97 -20.72
C LYS A 119 11.03 -10.03 -21.79
N GLU A 120 9.91 -10.00 -22.51
CA GLU A 120 9.53 -11.01 -23.49
C GLU A 120 10.06 -10.69 -24.90
N LYS A 121 9.88 -11.64 -25.83
CA LYS A 121 10.33 -11.53 -27.24
C LYS A 121 9.72 -10.34 -27.98
N ASP A 122 8.49 -9.99 -27.65
CA ASP A 122 7.78 -8.81 -28.15
C ASP A 122 8.23 -7.50 -27.46
N ARG A 123 9.30 -7.56 -26.65
CA ARG A 123 9.87 -6.46 -25.85
C ARG A 123 8.94 -5.93 -24.75
N ARG A 124 7.79 -6.58 -24.50
CA ARG A 124 6.92 -6.24 -23.37
C ARG A 124 7.51 -6.77 -22.08
N PHE A 125 7.19 -6.11 -20.98
CA PHE A 125 7.52 -6.62 -19.66
C PHE A 125 6.35 -7.41 -19.10
N ASN A 126 6.65 -8.35 -18.20
CA ASN A 126 5.61 -9.10 -17.50
C ASN A 126 4.67 -8.20 -16.72
N PHE A 127 5.02 -6.95 -16.37
CA PHE A 127 4.18 -5.98 -15.67
C PHE A 127 3.45 -4.97 -16.59
N SER A 128 3.59 -5.05 -17.91
CA SER A 128 3.01 -4.06 -18.83
C SER A 128 1.48 -3.93 -18.71
N ASP A 129 0.78 -5.03 -18.41
CA ASP A 129 -0.67 -5.05 -18.14
C ASP A 129 -1.08 -4.21 -16.93
N ILE A 130 -0.26 -4.19 -15.87
CA ILE A 130 -0.51 -3.35 -14.68
C ILE A 130 -0.45 -1.87 -15.09
N VAL A 131 0.59 -1.49 -15.83
CA VAL A 131 0.78 -0.10 -16.29
C VAL A 131 -0.37 0.33 -17.21
N GLU A 132 -0.77 -0.54 -18.14
CA GLU A 132 -1.92 -0.32 -19.02
C GLU A 132 -3.24 -0.19 -18.23
N ASN A 133 -3.42 -1.00 -17.20
CA ASN A 133 -4.62 -0.93 -16.35
C ASN A 133 -4.70 0.39 -15.57
N LEU A 134 -3.57 0.89 -15.07
CA LEU A 134 -3.48 2.18 -14.36
C LEU A 134 -3.67 3.39 -15.28
N GLN A 135 -3.42 3.25 -16.59
CA GLN A 135 -3.59 4.33 -17.57
C GLN A 135 -5.00 4.40 -18.18
N LYS A 136 -5.85 3.39 -17.96
CA LYS A 136 -7.23 3.42 -18.44
C LYS A 136 -7.98 4.56 -17.71
N PRO A 137 -8.59 5.51 -18.44
CA PRO A 137 -9.49 6.48 -17.82
C PRO A 137 -10.60 5.73 -17.08
N GLU A 138 -11.00 6.21 -15.90
CA GLU A 138 -12.14 5.72 -15.10
C GLU A 138 -13.51 5.93 -15.80
N LYS A 139 -13.62 5.54 -17.06
CA LYS A 139 -14.87 5.50 -17.83
C LYS A 139 -15.20 4.05 -18.13
N GLN A 140 -15.59 3.30 -17.09
CA GLN A 140 -16.60 2.22 -17.13
C GLN A 140 -16.46 1.31 -15.91
N LYS A 141 -17.13 1.68 -14.81
CA LYS A 141 -17.76 0.71 -13.92
C LYS A 141 -19.23 1.12 -13.73
N ASN A 142 -19.94 1.27 -14.85
CA ASN A 142 -21.40 1.26 -14.85
C ASN A 142 -21.83 -0.16 -14.47
N LEU A 143 -22.10 -0.39 -13.18
CA LEU A 143 -23.07 -1.42 -12.81
C LEU A 143 -24.44 -1.01 -13.39
N PRO A 144 -25.24 -1.94 -13.92
CA PRO A 144 -26.54 -1.62 -14.49
C PRO A 144 -27.43 -0.99 -13.41
N ALA A 145 -28.00 0.17 -13.75
CA ALA A 145 -28.91 0.94 -12.92
C ALA A 145 -30.10 0.10 -12.45
N LYS A 146 -30.06 -0.37 -11.21
CA LYS A 146 -31.24 -0.78 -10.47
C LYS A 146 -31.69 0.40 -9.62
N LYS A 147 -32.82 0.99 -10.01
CA LYS A 147 -33.51 2.10 -9.34
C LYS A 147 -33.69 1.83 -7.84
N ALA A 148 -33.23 2.76 -7.00
CA ALA A 148 -33.61 2.94 -5.60
C ALA A 148 -33.34 4.41 -5.18
N PRO A 149 -34.04 4.95 -4.15
CA PRO A 149 -34.48 6.34 -4.09
C PRO A 149 -33.42 7.36 -3.66
N LYS A 150 -33.71 8.64 -3.97
CA LYS A 150 -32.99 9.86 -3.52
C LYS A 150 -32.50 9.76 -2.08
N GLN A 151 -31.20 9.90 -1.88
CA GLN A 151 -30.55 9.99 -0.57
C GLN A 151 -29.69 11.26 -0.53
N ASN A 152 -29.72 11.93 0.62
CA ASN A 152 -29.34 13.33 0.85
C ASN A 152 -27.84 13.64 0.63
N ASP A 153 -27.58 14.90 0.22
CA ASP A 153 -26.27 15.54 -0.03
C ASP A 153 -25.35 15.71 1.22
N ASN A 154 -25.23 14.72 2.11
CA ASN A 154 -24.35 14.81 3.28
C ASN A 154 -23.26 13.75 3.39
N ASP A 155 -23.17 12.80 2.45
CA ASP A 155 -22.03 11.87 2.41
C ASP A 155 -20.92 12.46 1.53
N LYS A 156 -20.26 13.51 2.04
CA LYS A 156 -18.90 13.82 1.59
C LYS A 156 -18.02 12.67 2.09
N GLU A 157 -17.85 11.64 1.25
CA GLU A 157 -16.77 10.67 1.40
C GLU A 157 -15.50 11.46 1.74
N ALA A 158 -14.91 11.17 2.88
CA ALA A 158 -13.68 11.83 3.30
C ALA A 158 -12.58 11.44 2.31
N ALA A 159 -12.42 12.24 1.25
CA ALA A 159 -11.28 12.16 0.36
C ALA A 159 -10.05 12.56 1.19
N PHE A 160 -9.26 11.57 1.57
CA PHE A 160 -7.98 11.82 2.22
C PHE A 160 -6.96 12.15 1.14
N ASP A 161 -6.33 13.33 1.23
CA ASP A 161 -5.13 13.61 0.45
C ASP A 161 -4.03 12.64 0.91
N ILE A 162 -3.61 11.75 0.00
CA ILE A 162 -2.55 10.76 0.26
C ILE A 162 -1.21 11.36 -0.16
N ILE A 163 -0.32 11.57 0.81
CA ILE A 163 1.05 12.03 0.58
C ILE A 163 1.99 10.93 1.07
N ILE A 164 2.84 10.37 0.20
CA ILE A 164 3.86 9.39 0.57
C ILE A 164 5.21 10.07 0.49
N THR A 165 5.89 10.31 1.61
CA THR A 165 7.13 11.12 1.61
C THR A 165 8.39 10.29 1.42
N SER A 166 8.40 9.02 1.83
CA SER A 166 9.55 8.13 1.60
C SER A 166 9.15 6.71 1.23
N ILE A 167 9.99 6.08 0.42
CA ILE A 167 9.86 4.68 0.00
C ILE A 167 11.21 4.00 0.26
N SER A 168 11.19 2.83 0.91
CA SER A 168 12.41 2.05 1.14
C SER A 168 12.24 0.56 0.87
N VAL A 169 13.35 -0.09 0.53
CA VAL A 169 13.47 -1.55 0.38
C VAL A 169 14.61 -2.01 1.27
N LYS A 170 14.37 -3.05 2.07
CA LYS A 170 15.36 -3.64 2.97
C LYS A 170 15.58 -5.11 2.64
N GLY A 171 16.79 -5.47 2.21
CA GLY A 171 17.16 -6.86 1.90
C GLY A 171 16.37 -7.48 0.73
N GLY A 172 16.10 -6.70 -0.31
CA GLY A 172 15.33 -7.15 -1.47
C GLY A 172 16.10 -8.13 -2.37
N GLU A 173 15.34 -8.90 -3.14
CA GLU A 173 15.78 -9.78 -4.21
C GLU A 173 15.10 -9.35 -5.53
N LEU A 174 15.89 -9.07 -6.56
CA LEU A 174 15.40 -8.73 -7.89
C LEU A 174 15.97 -9.72 -8.90
N ARG A 175 15.09 -10.47 -9.56
CA ARG A 175 15.45 -11.30 -10.70
C ARG A 175 14.99 -10.65 -11.99
N TYR A 176 15.92 -10.37 -12.89
CA TYR A 176 15.65 -9.84 -14.21
C TYR A 176 15.94 -10.90 -15.27
N VAL A 177 14.94 -11.25 -16.07
CA VAL A 177 15.06 -12.22 -17.17
C VAL A 177 14.73 -11.54 -18.50
N ASP A 178 15.71 -11.40 -19.39
CA ASP A 178 15.52 -10.88 -20.74
C ASP A 178 15.50 -12.03 -21.76
N ARG A 179 14.32 -12.25 -22.35
CA ARG A 179 14.05 -13.21 -23.43
C ARG A 179 13.92 -12.52 -24.80
N SER A 180 14.15 -11.20 -24.87
CA SER A 180 14.05 -10.43 -26.11
C SER A 180 15.21 -10.65 -27.09
N LYS A 181 16.27 -11.33 -26.65
CA LYS A 181 17.47 -11.65 -27.43
C LYS A 181 17.58 -13.17 -27.63
N GLU A 182 18.40 -13.59 -28.60
CA GLU A 182 18.65 -15.02 -28.86
C GLU A 182 19.24 -15.73 -27.63
N LYS A 183 20.18 -15.08 -26.94
CA LYS A 183 20.70 -15.55 -25.66
C LYS A 183 19.90 -14.94 -24.51
N ILE A 184 19.21 -15.79 -23.76
CA ILE A 184 18.49 -15.40 -22.54
C ILE A 184 19.49 -14.82 -21.54
N GLN A 185 19.19 -13.64 -21.01
CA GLN A 185 19.93 -13.04 -19.89
C GLN A 185 19.11 -13.22 -18.63
N ASP A 186 19.73 -13.73 -17.57
CA ASP A 186 19.10 -13.96 -16.26
C ASP A 186 20.03 -13.39 -15.20
N ILE A 187 19.60 -12.34 -14.54
CA ILE A 187 20.37 -11.58 -13.57
C ILE A 187 19.62 -11.64 -12.24
N LEU A 188 20.31 -12.08 -11.19
CA LEU A 188 19.79 -12.08 -9.83
C LEU A 188 20.59 -11.07 -8.99
N ILE A 189 19.88 -10.16 -8.35
CA ILE A 189 20.42 -9.20 -7.39
C ILE A 189 19.82 -9.55 -6.03
N GLU A 190 20.66 -9.88 -5.07
CA GLU A 190 20.23 -10.28 -3.73
C GLU A 190 20.66 -9.24 -2.69
N ASN A 191 19.94 -9.19 -1.56
CA ASN A 191 20.23 -8.36 -0.40
C ASN A 191 20.39 -6.86 -0.70
N PHE A 192 19.71 -6.35 -1.73
CA PHE A 192 19.80 -4.93 -2.04
C PHE A 192 18.97 -4.10 -1.06
N ASN A 193 19.47 -2.91 -0.76
CA ASN A 193 18.74 -1.91 0.02
C ASN A 193 18.55 -0.68 -0.85
N PHE A 194 17.38 -0.05 -0.74
CA PHE A 194 17.04 1.16 -1.47
C PHE A 194 16.28 2.10 -0.54
N SER A 195 16.51 3.40 -0.67
CA SER A 195 15.76 4.41 0.07
C SER A 195 15.64 5.66 -0.79
N MET A 196 14.42 6.17 -0.90
CA MET A 196 14.10 7.41 -1.57
C MET A 196 13.27 8.27 -0.62
N GLU A 197 13.74 9.50 -0.40
CA GLU A 197 13.07 10.52 0.40
C GLU A 197 12.48 11.59 -0.54
N ASP A 198 11.60 12.43 0.01
CA ASP A 198 10.90 13.52 -0.70
C ASP A 198 10.13 13.08 -1.95
N VAL A 199 9.52 11.91 -1.90
CA VAL A 199 8.58 11.50 -2.94
C VAL A 199 7.33 12.38 -2.83
N ILE A 200 6.97 13.09 -3.91
CA ILE A 200 5.69 13.82 -3.99
C ILE A 200 4.88 13.14 -5.09
N LEU A 201 4.05 12.16 -4.72
CA LEU A 201 3.26 11.38 -5.69
C LEU A 201 2.22 12.19 -6.47
N SER A 202 1.85 13.39 -6.00
CA SER A 202 1.01 14.31 -6.77
C SER A 202 1.71 14.88 -8.01
N ALA A 203 3.03 14.68 -8.15
CA ALA A 203 3.83 15.13 -9.29
C ALA A 203 4.28 14.00 -10.24
N VAL A 204 3.95 12.72 -9.95
CA VAL A 204 4.29 11.61 -10.85
C VAL A 204 3.31 11.61 -12.04
N LYS A 205 3.61 12.46 -13.03
CA LYS A 205 3.09 12.24 -14.40
C LYS A 205 3.54 10.84 -14.83
N PRO A 206 2.69 10.05 -15.52
CA PRO A 206 3.12 8.78 -16.10
C PRO A 206 4.39 9.06 -16.93
N ILE A 207 5.49 8.39 -16.59
CA ILE A 207 6.73 8.49 -17.35
C ILE A 207 6.41 7.91 -18.73
N GLY A 208 6.13 8.79 -19.68
CA GLY A 208 6.07 8.44 -21.07
C GLY A 208 7.48 8.05 -21.49
N ILE A 209 7.74 6.75 -21.57
CA ILE A 209 8.92 6.25 -22.28
C ILE A 209 8.57 6.37 -23.76
N SER A 210 8.95 7.49 -24.36
CA SER A 210 9.02 7.61 -25.81
C SER A 210 10.09 6.62 -26.30
N ALA A 211 9.69 5.69 -27.17
CA ALA A 211 10.62 4.94 -28.01
C ALA A 211 10.93 5.75 -29.27
#